data_AF-A0A9W8J787-F1
#
_entry.id   AF-A0A9W8J787-F1
#
_cell.length_a   1.000
_cell.length_b   1.000
_cell.length_c   1.000
_cell.angle_alpha   90.00
_cell.angle_beta   90.00
_cell.angle_gamma   90.00
#
_symmetry.space_group_name_H-M   'P 1'
#
loop_
_entity.id
_entity.type
_entity.pdbx_description
1 polymer ?
#
loop_
_entity_poly.entity_id
_entity_poly.type
_entity_poly.pdbx_seq_one_letter_code
_entity_poly.pdbx_strand_id
1 'polypeptide(L)'
;MYGTRDTGFYEYSYMTGGFAGGHAEYVRVPRGYVSLLPIPNHIPDEQALYLSDILPTSYRTVVDKGVGKGDTVAIWIRLRGWQ
;
A
#
# COMPACT_ATOMS: atom_id res chain seq x y z
N MET A 1 -1.79 0.67 15.52
CA MET A 1 -2.30 -0.49 16.29
C MET A 1 -1.13 -1.12 17.03
N TYR A 2 -1.36 -1.86 18.13
CA TYR A 2 -0.32 -2.55 18.92
C TYR A 2 0.66 -1.64 19.69
N GLY A 3 0.13 -0.67 20.43
CA GLY A 3 0.91 0.16 21.36
C GLY A 3 1.41 1.49 20.78
N THR A 4 1.29 1.70 19.47
CA THR A 4 1.55 2.97 18.78
C THR A 4 0.34 3.45 17.99
N ARG A 5 0.28 4.77 17.74
CA ARG A 5 -0.75 5.36 16.88
C ARG A 5 -0.60 4.79 15.47
N ASP A 6 -1.70 4.27 14.94
CA ASP A 6 -1.76 3.87 13.54
C ASP A 6 -1.85 5.09 12.62
N THR A 7 -1.57 4.89 11.34
CA THR A 7 -1.82 5.92 10.34
C THR A 7 -3.29 5.91 9.89
N GLY A 8 -3.68 6.93 9.14
CA GLY A 8 -5.00 7.00 8.51
C GLY A 8 -5.05 6.12 7.27
N PHE A 9 -6.08 5.29 7.15
CA PHE A 9 -6.34 4.49 5.95
C PHE A 9 -7.60 4.98 5.25
N TYR A 10 -7.52 5.11 3.92
CA TYR A 10 -8.67 5.44 3.08
C TYR A 10 -9.57 4.22 2.93
N GLU A 11 -10.89 4.44 2.92
CA GLU A 11 -11.87 3.37 2.70
C GLU A 11 -11.84 2.23 3.72
N TYR A 12 -11.39 2.52 4.94
CA TYR A 12 -11.25 1.54 6.01
C TYR A 12 -12.13 1.87 7.23
N SER A 13 -11.90 1.17 8.33
CA SER A 13 -12.65 1.33 9.58
C SER A 13 -12.58 2.76 10.13
N TYR A 14 -13.62 3.17 10.86
CA TYR A 14 -13.62 4.39 11.68
C TYR A 14 -12.47 4.39 12.72
N MET A 15 -11.96 3.22 13.11
CA MET A 15 -10.81 3.11 14.01
C MET A 15 -9.51 3.66 13.40
N THR A 16 -9.42 3.75 12.07
CA THR A 16 -8.23 4.23 11.33
C THR A 16 -8.50 5.56 10.63
N GLY A 17 -9.36 6.38 11.22
CA GLY A 17 -9.64 7.75 10.80
C GLY A 17 -10.91 7.94 9.99
N GLY A 18 -11.56 6.87 9.51
CA GLY A 18 -12.85 6.97 8.80
C GLY A 18 -12.79 7.82 7.52
N PHE A 19 -11.66 7.79 6.81
CA PHE A 19 -11.50 8.55 5.58
C PHE A 19 -12.28 7.93 4.43
N ALA A 20 -12.97 8.76 3.65
CA ALA A 20 -13.62 8.33 2.42
C ALA A 20 -12.61 7.75 1.44
N GLY A 21 -13.06 6.73 0.69
CA GLY A 21 -12.23 5.91 -0.17
C GLY A 21 -11.99 6.43 -1.58
N GLY A 22 -11.34 5.57 -2.37
CA GLY A 22 -10.89 5.85 -3.73
C GLY A 22 -11.93 5.55 -4.82
N HIS A 23 -12.95 4.73 -4.51
CA HIS A 23 -14.00 4.34 -5.46
C HIS A 23 -15.05 5.44 -5.65
N ALA A 24 -14.59 6.61 -6.12
CA ALA A 24 -15.40 7.77 -6.44
C ALA A 24 -14.71 8.59 -7.53
N GLU A 25 -15.44 9.53 -8.15
CA GLU A 25 -14.88 10.44 -9.17
C GLU A 25 -13.82 11.39 -8.59
N TYR A 26 -13.89 11.65 -7.28
CA TYR A 26 -12.97 12.54 -6.56
C TYR A 26 -12.58 11.97 -5.21
N VAL A 27 -11.30 12.14 -4.85
CA VAL A 27 -10.73 11.72 -3.55
C VAL A 27 -10.20 12.93 -2.80
N ARG A 28 -10.56 13.02 -1.51
CA ARG A 28 -9.96 14.01 -0.61
C ARG A 28 -8.70 13.43 0.03
N VAL A 29 -7.55 14.01 -0.27
CA VAL A 29 -6.26 13.63 0.34
C VAL A 29 -5.80 14.68 1.36
N PRO A 30 -5.93 14.44 2.68
CA PRO A 30 -5.36 15.31 3.68
C PRO A 30 -3.83 15.34 3.56
N ARG A 31 -3.24 16.53 3.70
CA ARG A 31 -1.77 16.74 3.62
C ARG A 31 -1.15 16.14 2.35
N GLY A 32 -1.72 16.44 1.18
CA GLY A 32 -1.25 15.90 -0.11
C GLY A 32 0.26 16.04 -0.38
N TYR A 33 0.94 17.04 0.16
CA TYR A 33 2.39 17.22 0.00
C TYR A 33 3.25 16.12 0.65
N VAL A 34 2.72 15.35 1.62
CA VAL A 34 3.42 14.16 2.17
C VAL A 34 2.86 12.84 1.65
N SER A 35 1.60 12.82 1.21
CA SER A 35 0.89 11.59 0.86
C SER A 35 0.83 11.32 -0.63
N LEU A 36 1.16 12.30 -1.49
CA LEU A 36 1.15 12.16 -2.94
C LEU A 36 2.56 12.29 -3.51
N LEU A 37 2.82 11.47 -4.52
CA LEU A 37 4.05 11.51 -5.30
C LEU A 37 3.68 11.77 -6.76
N PRO A 38 4.37 12.68 -7.46
CA PRO A 38 4.15 12.87 -8.89
C PRO A 38 4.62 11.62 -9.64
N ILE A 39 3.75 11.08 -10.49
CA ILE A 39 4.10 9.93 -11.33
C ILE A 39 4.89 10.45 -12.54
N PRO A 40 6.08 9.88 -12.84
CA PRO A 40 6.83 10.23 -14.04
C PRO A 40 6.03 9.91 -15.33
N ASN A 41 6.05 10.82 -16.30
CA ASN A 41 5.25 10.73 -17.55
C ASN A 41 5.45 9.46 -18.39
N HIS A 42 6.54 8.72 -18.19
CA HIS A 42 6.84 7.49 -18.94
C HIS A 42 6.29 6.22 -18.28
N ILE A 43 5.74 6.33 -17.06
CA ILE A 43 5.18 5.20 -16.31
C ILE A 43 3.65 5.18 -16.53
N PRO A 44 3.09 4.08 -17.05
CA PRO A 44 1.63 3.94 -17.16
C PRO A 44 0.95 3.95 -15.79
N ASP A 45 -0.22 4.58 -15.71
CA ASP A 45 -0.99 4.70 -14.46
C ASP A 45 -1.30 3.32 -13.84
N GLU A 46 -1.62 2.31 -14.65
CA GLU A 46 -1.88 0.94 -14.20
C GLU A 46 -0.68 0.31 -13.47
N GLN A 47 0.55 0.68 -13.83
CA GLN A 47 1.74 0.22 -13.14
C GLN A 47 1.99 1.04 -11.87
N ALA A 48 1.80 2.35 -11.95
CA ALA A 48 1.95 3.25 -10.80
C ALA A 48 0.92 2.94 -9.70
N LEU A 49 -0.26 2.42 -10.06
CA LEU A 49 -1.31 2.03 -9.12
C LEU A 49 -0.81 1.09 -8.01
N TYR A 50 0.07 0.15 -8.33
CA TYR A 50 0.59 -0.80 -7.35
C TYR A 50 1.49 -0.17 -6.28
N LEU A 51 2.02 1.04 -6.51
CA LEU A 51 2.77 1.82 -5.52
C LEU A 51 1.90 2.32 -4.37
N SER A 52 0.57 2.28 -4.50
CA SER A 52 -0.35 2.76 -3.47
C SER A 52 -0.39 1.87 -2.22
N ASP A 53 -0.14 0.56 -2.35
CA ASP A 53 -0.23 -0.37 -1.23
C ASP A 53 0.68 -1.61 -1.43
N ILE A 54 0.35 -2.49 -2.37
CA ILE A 54 0.92 -3.85 -2.38
C ILE A 54 2.44 -3.88 -2.63
N LEU A 55 2.94 -2.97 -3.48
CA LEU A 55 4.35 -2.92 -3.81
C LEU A 55 5.20 -2.39 -2.64
N PRO A 56 4.92 -1.22 -2.03
CA PRO A 56 5.67 -0.77 -0.87
C PRO A 56 5.50 -1.70 0.33
N THR A 57 4.33 -2.32 0.53
CA THR A 57 4.11 -3.29 1.61
C THR A 57 5.01 -4.53 1.47
N SER A 58 5.06 -5.12 0.28
CA SER A 58 5.93 -6.28 0.01
C SER A 58 7.42 -5.90 0.03
N TYR A 59 7.80 -4.78 -0.58
CA TYR A 59 9.17 -4.28 -0.57
C TYR A 59 9.68 -4.02 0.85
N ARG A 60 8.85 -3.39 1.69
CA ARG A 60 9.17 -3.15 3.10
C ARG A 60 9.49 -4.44 3.84
N THR A 61 8.73 -5.51 3.58
CA THR A 61 8.96 -6.83 4.18
C THR A 61 10.33 -7.40 3.81
N VAL A 62 10.70 -7.32 2.53
CA VAL A 62 12.00 -7.82 2.03
C VAL A 62 13.15 -7.04 2.67
N VAL A 63 13.05 -5.71 2.71
CA VAL A 63 14.08 -4.83 3.28
C VAL A 63 14.22 -5.02 4.78
N ASP A 64 13.12 -5.00 5.54
CA ASP A 64 13.15 -5.14 7.01
C ASP A 64 13.63 -6.52 7.46
N LYS A 65 13.49 -7.54 6.61
CA LYS A 65 14.03 -8.90 6.86
C LYS A 65 15.45 -9.10 6.35
N GLY A 66 16.04 -8.09 5.71
CA GLY A 66 17.43 -8.14 5.25
C GLY A 66 17.69 -9.18 4.17
N VAL A 67 16.67 -9.50 3.36
CA VAL A 67 16.80 -10.48 2.26
C VAL A 67 17.83 -9.98 1.25
N GLY A 68 18.83 -10.82 0.97
CA GLY A 68 19.95 -10.50 0.10
C GLY A 68 20.13 -11.49 -1.04
N LYS A 69 21.18 -11.25 -1.83
CA LYS A 69 21.55 -12.12 -2.93
C LYS A 69 22.06 -13.47 -2.40
N GLY A 70 21.44 -14.55 -2.84
CA GLY A 70 21.81 -15.92 -2.45
C GLY A 70 20.92 -16.52 -1.36
N ASP A 71 20.01 -15.72 -0.78
CA ASP A 71 19.07 -16.22 0.21
C ASP A 71 17.95 -17.05 -0.44
N THR A 72 17.56 -18.13 0.25
CA THR A 72 16.38 -18.91 -0.10
C THR A 72 15.19 -18.35 0.68
N VAL A 73 14.21 -17.78 -0.04
CA VAL A 73 13.01 -17.19 0.54
C VAL A 73 11.80 -18.02 0.13
N ALA A 74 10.85 -18.19 1.06
CA ALA A 74 9.59 -18.86 0.79
C ALA A 74 8.42 -17.87 0.92
N ILE A 75 7.55 -17.85 -0.10
CA ILE A 75 6.38 -16.98 -0.16
C ILE A 75 5.14 -17.88 -0.08
N TRP A 76 4.37 -17.74 0.99
CA TRP A 76 3.09 -18.44 1.13
C TRP A 76 1.94 -17.54 0.71
N ILE A 77 1.24 -17.95 -0.35
CA ILE A 77 -0.02 -17.36 -0.76
C ILE A 77 -1.13 -18.40 -0.65
N ARG A 78 -2.28 -18.00 -0.11
CA ARG A 78 -3.49 -18.83 -0.13
C ARG A 78 -4.37 -18.38 -1.29
N LEU A 79 -4.30 -19.08 -2.41
CA LEU A 79 -5.28 -18.94 -3.46
C LEU A 79 -6.55 -19.66 -3.00
N ARG A 80 -7.60 -18.91 -2.65
CA ARG A 80 -8.93 -19.49 -2.58
C ARG A 80 -9.44 -19.63 -4.01
N GLY A 81 -9.69 -20.87 -4.44
CA GLY A 81 -10.45 -21.13 -5.65
C GLY A 81 -11.82 -20.48 -5.51
N TRP A 82 -12.24 -19.78 -6.56
CA TRP A 82 -13.56 -19.17 -6.66
C TRP A 82 -14.62 -20.28 -6.60
N GLN A 83 -15.46 -20.23 -5.57
CA GLN A 83 -16.82 -20.75 -5.55
C GLN A 83 -17.74 -19.57 -5.25
#